data_AF-A0A2T3ZG00-F1
#
_entry.id   AF-A0A2T3ZG00-F1
#
_cell.length_a   1.000
_cell.length_b   1.000
_cell.length_c   1.000
_cell.angle_alpha   90.00
_cell.angle_beta   90.00
_cell.angle_gamma   90.00
#
_symmetry.space_group_name_H-M   'P 1'
#
loop_
_entity.id
_entity.type
_entity.pdbx_description
1 polymer ?
#
loop_
_entity_poly.entity_id
_entity_poly.type
_entity_poly.pdbx_seq_one_letter_code
_entity_poly.pdbx_strand_id
1 'polypeptide(L)'
;MPIGMHIDHTQEPDIIRRPAYLGGFDCIIVDMSLYEREENMRLSRELIEYCNACGIITERKTSHINDTEHGIQDSKTEKMS
;
A
#
# COMPACT_ATOMS: atom_id res chain seq x y z
N MET A 1 -23.70 -12.35 -9.68
CA MET A 1 -22.66 -11.36 -10.01
C MET A 1 -21.50 -11.58 -9.04
N PRO A 2 -20.23 -11.68 -9.49
CA PRO A 2 -19.09 -11.70 -8.58
C PRO A 2 -18.87 -10.31 -7.96
N ILE A 3 -18.54 -10.26 -6.67
CA ILE A 3 -18.22 -9.05 -5.92
C ILE A 3 -16.87 -9.30 -5.25
N GLY A 4 -15.95 -8.33 -5.33
CA GLY A 4 -14.63 -8.39 -4.71
C GLY A 4 -14.41 -7.21 -3.76
N MET A 5 -13.58 -7.41 -2.74
CA MET A 5 -13.21 -6.41 -1.75
C MET A 5 -11.75 -6.01 -1.95
N HIS A 6 -11.53 -4.71 -2.17
CA HIS A 6 -10.22 -4.14 -2.50
C HIS A 6 -9.80 -3.15 -1.41
N ILE A 7 -8.56 -3.29 -0.90
CA ILE A 7 -7.96 -2.27 -0.04
C ILE A 7 -7.16 -1.30 -0.90
N ASP A 8 -7.55 -0.04 -0.83
CA ASP A 8 -6.87 1.05 -1.52
C ASP A 8 -5.79 1.70 -0.64
N HIS A 9 -4.76 2.28 -1.30
CA HIS A 9 -3.73 3.14 -0.71
C HIS A 9 -3.14 2.71 0.64
N THR A 10 -2.57 1.51 0.72
CA THR A 10 -1.92 1.06 1.96
C THR A 10 -0.46 1.48 2.02
N GLN A 11 -0.16 2.46 2.89
CA GLN A 11 1.15 3.13 2.94
C GLN A 11 2.12 2.62 4.01
N GLU A 12 1.65 1.75 4.90
CA GLU A 12 2.46 1.16 5.96
C GLU A 12 2.53 -0.38 5.81
N PRO A 13 3.73 -0.99 5.88
CA PRO A 13 3.90 -2.44 5.76
C PRO A 13 3.03 -3.26 6.72
N ASP A 14 2.84 -2.80 7.96
CA ASP A 14 2.05 -3.53 8.96
C ASP A 14 0.55 -3.48 8.69
N ILE A 15 0.08 -2.38 8.08
CA ILE A 15 -1.30 -2.24 7.61
C ILE A 15 -1.55 -3.13 6.38
N ILE A 16 -0.52 -3.52 5.62
CA ILE A 16 -0.63 -4.50 4.52
C ILE A 16 -0.62 -5.94 5.06
N ARG A 17 0.31 -6.25 5.98
CA ARG A 17 0.49 -7.62 6.49
C ARG A 17 -0.72 -8.11 7.27
N ARG A 18 -1.39 -7.22 8.01
CA ARG A 18 -2.54 -7.56 8.87
C ARG A 18 -3.75 -8.07 8.09
N PRO A 19 -4.30 -7.37 7.08
CA PRO A 19 -5.41 -7.87 6.27
C PRO A 19 -4.99 -9.07 5.41
N ALA A 20 -3.75 -9.12 4.92
CA ALA A 20 -3.25 -10.30 4.22
C ALA A 20 -3.23 -11.55 5.10
N TYR A 21 -2.90 -11.42 6.39
CA TYR A 21 -2.95 -12.53 7.36
C TYR A 21 -4.37 -12.90 7.78
N LEU A 22 -5.20 -11.91 8.10
CA LEU A 22 -6.57 -12.13 8.60
C LEU A 22 -7.53 -12.59 7.50
N GLY A 23 -7.24 -12.27 6.25
CA GLY A 23 -8.11 -12.52 5.10
C GLY A 23 -9.31 -11.57 5.05
N GLY A 24 -10.23 -11.83 4.12
CA GLY A 24 -11.45 -11.04 3.90
C GLY A 24 -11.36 -9.98 2.81
N PHE A 25 -10.20 -9.84 2.17
CA PHE A 25 -9.97 -9.00 1.01
C PHE A 25 -9.48 -9.85 -0.17
N ASP A 26 -9.83 -9.45 -1.38
CA ASP A 26 -9.41 -10.14 -2.61
C ASP A 26 -8.15 -9.49 -3.21
N CYS A 27 -8.00 -8.18 -3.00
CA CYS A 27 -6.88 -7.41 -3.52
C CYS A 27 -6.39 -6.36 -2.52
N ILE A 28 -5.08 -6.09 -2.50
CA ILE A 28 -4.44 -5.04 -1.71
C ILE A 28 -3.49 -4.21 -2.59
N ILE A 29 -3.63 -2.88 -2.57
CA ILE A 29 -2.64 -1.97 -3.16
C ILE A 29 -1.47 -1.75 -2.20
N VAL A 30 -0.28 -2.14 -2.64
CA VAL A 30 0.99 -1.85 -1.96
C VAL A 30 1.50 -0.50 -2.43
N ASP A 31 1.27 0.54 -1.61
CA ASP A 31 1.68 1.91 -1.89
C ASP A 31 2.90 2.30 -1.05
N MET A 32 4.10 1.96 -1.53
CA MET A 32 5.35 2.40 -0.91
C MET A 32 5.84 3.72 -1.52
N SER A 33 4.95 4.52 -2.13
CA SER A 33 5.36 5.72 -2.86
C SER A 33 6.08 6.72 -1.97
N LEU A 34 5.77 6.81 -0.67
CA LEU A 34 6.45 7.70 0.29
C LEU A 34 7.95 7.40 0.51
N TYR A 35 8.42 6.23 0.10
CA TYR A 35 9.83 5.83 0.25
C TYR A 35 10.64 6.19 -1.00
N GLU A 36 11.95 6.37 -0.82
CA GLU A 36 12.91 6.49 -1.92
C GLU A 36 12.76 5.33 -2.93
N ARG A 37 13.02 5.59 -4.21
CA ARG A 37 12.70 4.66 -5.31
C ARG A 37 13.21 3.23 -5.09
N GLU A 38 14.44 3.09 -4.60
CA GLU A 38 15.05 1.78 -4.33
C GLU A 38 14.38 1.06 -3.17
N GLU A 39 14.03 1.80 -2.12
CA GLU A 39 13.37 1.25 -0.94
C GLU A 39 11.90 0.91 -1.23
N ASN A 40 11.21 1.73 -2.03
CA ASN A 40 9.90 1.40 -2.59
C ASN A 40 9.96 0.06 -3.35
N MET A 41 10.92 -0.10 -4.25
CA MET A 41 11.10 -1.36 -5.00
C MET A 41 11.36 -2.56 -4.09
N ARG A 42 12.21 -2.39 -3.08
CA ARG A 42 12.55 -3.45 -2.13
C ARG A 42 11.35 -3.85 -1.28
N LEU A 43 10.70 -2.88 -0.63
CA LEU A 43 9.55 -3.09 0.24
C LEU A 43 8.34 -3.61 -0.52
N SER A 44 8.03 -3.03 -1.68
CA SER A 44 6.91 -3.52 -2.49
C SER A 44 7.11 -4.96 -2.90
N ARG A 45 8.34 -5.36 -3.26
CA ARG A 45 8.62 -6.76 -3.62
C ARG A 45 8.39 -7.70 -2.44
N GLU A 46 8.94 -7.37 -1.27
CA GLU A 46 8.79 -8.17 -0.04
C GLU A 46 7.31 -8.36 0.33
N LEU A 47 6.53 -7.28 0.26
CA LEU A 47 5.11 -7.29 0.62
C LEU A 47 4.24 -8.01 -0.42
N ILE A 48 4.57 -7.88 -1.71
CA ILE A 48 3.92 -8.66 -2.77
C ILE A 48 4.17 -10.16 -2.57
N GLU A 49 5.41 -10.56 -2.27
CA GLU A 49 5.75 -11.95 -1.99
C GLU A 49 4.98 -12.50 -0.78
N TYR A 50 4.85 -11.69 0.28
CA TYR A 50 4.04 -12.03 1.45
C TYR A 50 2.53 -12.19 1.12
N CYS A 51 1.93 -11.21 0.45
CA CYS A 51 0.51 -11.27 0.08
C CYS A 51 0.21 -12.44 -0.87
N ASN A 52 1.09 -12.72 -1.82
CA ASN A 52 0.98 -13.89 -2.70
C ASN A 52 1.02 -15.20 -1.91
N ALA A 53 1.89 -15.30 -0.90
CA ALA A 53 1.94 -16.47 -0.02
C ALA A 53 0.63 -16.64 0.80
N CYS A 54 -0.08 -15.55 1.07
CA CYS A 54 -1.40 -15.53 1.70
C CYS A 54 -2.57 -15.74 0.71
N GLY A 55 -2.30 -15.85 -0.60
CA GLY A 55 -3.34 -16.02 -1.63
C GLY A 55 -4.10 -14.74 -2.00
N ILE A 56 -3.54 -13.57 -1.72
CA ILE A 56 -4.13 -12.26 -1.98
C ILE A 56 -3.53 -11.66 -3.25
N ILE A 57 -4.36 -11.08 -4.12
CA ILE A 57 -3.90 -10.36 -5.32
C ILE A 57 -3.32 -9.01 -4.87
N THR A 58 -2.25 -8.56 -5.52
CA THR A 58 -1.63 -7.27 -5.20
C THR A 58 -1.47 -6.38 -6.40
N GLU A 59 -1.83 -5.10 -6.22
CA GLU A 59 -1.49 -4.02 -7.13
C GLU A 59 -0.36 -3.19 -6.52
N ARG A 60 0.51 -2.62 -7.37
CA ARG A 60 1.67 -1.84 -6.90
C ARG A 60 1.62 -0.43 -7.47
N LYS A 61 1.73 0.57 -6.58
CA LYS A 61 1.94 1.96 -7.00
C LYS A 61 3.42 2.23 -7.28
N THR A 62 3.73 2.61 -8.52
CA THR A 62 5.13 2.80 -8.97
C THR A 62 5.57 4.27 -8.96
N SER A 63 4.64 5.21 -8.92
CA SER A 63 4.90 6.65 -9.02
C SER A 63 4.41 7.41 -7.79
N HIS A 64 5.20 8.39 -7.35
CA HIS A 64 4.74 9.50 -6.51
C HIS A 64 3.75 10.35 -7.32
N ILE A 65 2.49 9.92 -7.36
CA ILE A 65 1.40 10.79 -7.81
C ILE A 65 0.98 11.55 -6.56
N ASN A 66 1.01 12.87 -6.66
CA ASN A 66 0.54 13.79 -5.63
C ASN A 66 -1.00 13.73 -5.62
N ASP A 67 -1.54 12.59 -5.16
CA ASP A 67 -2.97 12.32 -5.18
C ASP A 67 -3.68 13.31 -4.26
N THR A 68 -4.59 14.08 -4.85
CA THR A 68 -5.46 15.02 -4.13
C THR A 68 -6.69 14.29 -3.58
N GLU A 69 -6.55 13.01 -3.26
CA GLU A 69 -7.62 12.19 -2.71
C GLU A 69 -7.62 12.29 -1.19
N HIS A 70 -8.76 12.68 -0.62
CA HIS A 70 -8.95 12.89 0.81
C HIS A 70 -8.92 11.55 1.56
N GLY A 71 -7.70 11.08 1.84
CA GLY A 71 -7.43 9.85 2.61
C GLY A 71 -5.95 9.64 2.94
N ILE A 72 -5.06 10.46 2.38
CA ILE A 72 -3.60 10.38 2.53
C ILE A 72 -3.12 11.45 3.54
N GLN A 73 -2.18 11.11 4.43
CA GLN A 73 -1.58 12.07 5.35
C GLN A 73 -0.69 13.08 4.61
N ASP A 74 -1.18 14.31 4.47
CA ASP A 74 -0.36 15.48 4.17
C ASP A 74 0.47 15.85 5.40
N SER A 75 1.67 15.28 5.55
CA SER A 75 2.62 15.76 6.56
C SER A 75 3.43 16.94 6.00
N LYS A 76 2.80 18.11 5.87
CA LYS A 76 3.54 19.39 5.80
C LYS A 76 3.80 19.89 7.21
N THR A 77 4.95 19.52 7.75
CA THR A 77 5.47 20.09 8.99
C THR A 77 5.80 21.57 8.75
N GLU A 78 5.22 22.43 9.59
CA GLU A 78 5.61 23.82 9.79
C GLU A 78 7.14 23.95 9.90
N LYS A 79 7.72 24.87 9.13
CA LYS A 79 8.84 25.65 9.67
C LYS A 79 8.29 27.02 10.04
N MET A 80 7.86 27.07 11.29
CA MET A 80 7.67 28.29 12.05
C MET A 80 9.04 28.73 12.58
N SER A 81 9.32 30.03 12.37
CA SER A 81 10.47 30.83 12.82
C SER A 81 11.74 30.85 11.99
#